data_AF-A0A957AYU1-F1
#
_entry.id   AF-A0A957AYU1-F1
#
_cell.length_a   1.000
_cell.length_b   1.000
_cell.length_c   1.000
_cell.angle_alpha   90.00
_cell.angle_beta   90.00
_cell.angle_gamma   90.00
#
_symmetry.space_group_name_H-M   'P 1'
#
loop_
_entity.id
_entity.type
_entity.pdbx_description
1 polymer ?
#
loop_
_entity_poly.entity_id
_entity_poly.type
_entity_poly.pdbx_seq_one_letter_code
_entity_poly.pdbx_strand_id
1 'polypeptide(L)'
;MTYSPPDTRTQTRQPRNGHGMKPLAADLVHFHTQPLPEAVSQPDPFPSALWLGLWSSIVAGALVGLLFARLLFSGAIAPTGWEAIFSLGPVTFHAFWILFGAAAGLLLGGVSTLLATPRQET
;
A
#
# COMPACT_ATOMS: atom_id res chain seq x y z
N MET A 1 15.45 50.57 -28.19
CA MET A 1 14.51 49.95 -27.25
C MET A 1 13.90 51.05 -26.42
N THR A 2 12.63 51.38 -26.67
CA THR A 2 11.90 52.42 -25.94
C THR A 2 10.69 51.73 -25.30
N TYR A 3 10.68 51.72 -23.98
CA TYR A 3 9.61 51.16 -23.15
C TYR A 3 8.40 52.10 -23.17
N SER A 4 7.21 51.57 -23.47
CA SER A 4 5.93 52.24 -23.22
C SER A 4 5.15 51.42 -22.19
N PRO A 5 4.79 51.97 -21.02
CA PRO A 5 4.03 51.24 -20.01
C PRO A 5 2.58 51.01 -20.46
N PRO A 6 1.93 49.91 -20.03
CA PRO A 6 0.49 49.73 -20.24
C PRO A 6 -0.31 50.66 -19.33
N ASP A 7 -1.23 51.39 -19.95
CA ASP A 7 -2.21 52.26 -19.31
C ASP A 7 -3.10 51.47 -18.34
N THR A 8 -3.01 51.79 -17.06
CA THR A 8 -3.89 51.31 -16.00
C THR A 8 -5.26 51.98 -16.15
N ARG A 9 -6.11 51.45 -17.04
CA ARG A 9 -7.55 51.76 -17.00
C ARG A 9 -8.30 50.66 -16.28
N THR A 10 -8.39 50.86 -14.97
CA THR A 10 -9.39 50.25 -14.08
C THR A 10 -10.78 50.58 -14.62
N GLN A 11 -11.35 49.71 -15.48
CA GLN A 11 -12.78 49.74 -15.75
C GLN A 11 -13.49 48.92 -14.68
N THR A 12 -13.83 49.60 -13.58
CA THR A 12 -14.91 49.19 -12.68
C THR A 12 -16.23 49.29 -13.46
N ARG A 13 -16.59 48.26 -14.22
CA ARG A 13 -17.96 48.11 -14.72
C ARG A 13 -18.76 47.30 -13.72
N GLN A 14 -19.62 48.01 -12.99
CA GLN A 14 -20.77 47.46 -12.27
C GLN A 14 -21.47 46.36 -13.08
N PRO A 15 -21.82 45.22 -12.47
CA PRO A 15 -22.69 44.25 -13.12
C PRO A 15 -24.09 44.85 -13.24
N ARG A 16 -24.44 45.22 -14.47
CA ARG A 16 -25.77 45.65 -14.88
C ARG A 16 -26.63 44.41 -15.11
N ASN A 17 -27.74 44.34 -14.39
CA ASN A 17 -28.94 43.53 -14.65
C ASN A 17 -28.88 42.03 -14.30
N GLY A 18 -29.81 41.62 -13.42
CA GLY A 18 -30.14 40.24 -13.04
C GLY A 18 -30.77 39.40 -14.16
N HIS A 19 -30.13 39.36 -15.33
CA HIS A 19 -30.47 38.46 -16.43
C HIS A 19 -29.44 37.33 -16.62
N GLY A 20 -28.30 37.37 -15.93
CA GLY A 20 -27.28 36.31 -15.97
C GLY A 20 -27.41 35.20 -14.91
N MET A 21 -28.26 35.37 -13.88
CA MET A 21 -28.39 34.40 -12.78
C MET A 21 -29.30 33.21 -13.11
N LYS A 22 -30.27 33.38 -14.02
CA LYS A 22 -31.17 32.29 -14.44
C LYS A 22 -30.47 31.19 -15.25
N PRO A 23 -29.63 31.48 -16.26
CA PRO A 23 -28.94 30.42 -16.99
C PRO A 23 -27.89 29.71 -16.12
N LEU A 24 -27.22 30.42 -15.21
CA LEU A 24 -26.27 29.82 -14.28
C LEU A 24 -26.96 28.87 -13.29
N ALA A 25 -28.14 29.24 -12.78
CA ALA A 25 -28.94 28.38 -11.92
C ALA A 25 -29.48 27.15 -12.67
N ALA A 26 -29.86 27.29 -13.94
CA ALA A 26 -30.31 26.17 -14.77
C ALA A 26 -29.16 25.18 -15.07
N ASP A 27 -27.96 25.69 -15.37
CA ASP A 27 -26.76 24.84 -15.54
C ASP A 27 -26.36 24.16 -14.22
N LEU A 28 -26.39 24.88 -13.10
CA LEU A 28 -26.09 24.31 -11.78
C LEU A 28 -27.07 23.19 -11.37
N VAL A 29 -28.36 23.34 -11.69
CA VAL A 29 -29.35 22.28 -11.49
C VAL A 29 -29.04 21.07 -12.38
N HIS A 30 -28.61 21.29 -13.63
CA HIS A 30 -28.26 20.19 -14.52
C HIS A 30 -27.05 19.39 -14.03
N PHE A 31 -26.04 20.04 -13.47
CA PHE A 31 -24.87 19.35 -12.88
C PHE A 31 -25.18 18.61 -11.57
N HIS A 32 -26.21 19.01 -10.82
CA HIS A 32 -26.58 18.36 -9.55
C HIS A 32 -27.71 17.34 -9.68
N THR A 33 -28.37 17.24 -10.83
CA THR A 33 -29.46 16.27 -11.08
C THR A 33 -29.04 15.09 -11.95
N GLN A 34 -27.84 15.12 -12.55
CA GLN A 34 -27.29 13.93 -13.17
C GLN A 34 -26.97 12.90 -12.08
N PRO A 35 -27.44 11.63 -12.21
CA PRO A 35 -26.97 10.57 -11.33
C PRO A 35 -25.44 10.56 -11.45
N LEU A 36 -24.74 10.62 -10.31
CA LEU A 36 -23.28 10.51 -10.29
C LEU A 36 -22.90 9.35 -11.21
N PRO A 37 -21.95 9.53 -12.15
CA PRO A 37 -21.46 8.40 -12.94
C PRO A 37 -21.11 7.30 -11.94
N GLU A 38 -21.69 6.11 -12.14
CA GLU A 38 -21.52 4.95 -11.27
C GLU A 38 -20.07 4.94 -10.83
N ALA A 39 -19.83 5.09 -9.53
CA ALA A 39 -18.50 5.19 -8.97
C ALA A 39 -17.71 4.00 -9.51
N VAL A 40 -16.84 4.26 -10.49
CA VAL A 40 -16.01 3.23 -11.12
C VAL A 40 -15.26 2.60 -9.97
N SER A 41 -15.59 1.34 -9.67
CA SER A 41 -15.06 0.60 -8.52
C SER A 41 -13.55 0.77 -8.53
N GLN A 42 -13.06 1.61 -7.62
CA GLN A 42 -11.65 1.90 -7.54
C GLN A 42 -10.97 0.56 -7.28
N PRO A 43 -9.98 0.13 -8.10
CA PRO A 43 -9.34 -1.15 -7.89
C PRO A 43 -8.84 -1.18 -6.45
N ASP A 44 -9.30 -2.18 -5.69
CA ASP A 44 -8.99 -2.30 -4.28
C ASP A 44 -7.46 -2.33 -4.15
N PRO A 45 -6.83 -1.33 -3.50
CA PRO A 45 -5.37 -1.23 -3.45
C PRO A 45 -4.75 -2.44 -2.74
N PHE A 46 -5.54 -3.16 -1.94
CA PHE A 46 -5.14 -4.40 -1.28
C PHE A 46 -6.23 -5.48 -1.39
N PRO A 47 -6.24 -6.27 -2.48
CA PRO A 47 -7.09 -7.44 -2.60
C PRO A 47 -7.00 -8.32 -1.35
N SER A 48 -8.15 -8.68 -0.78
CA SER A 48 -8.23 -9.52 0.44
C SER A 48 -7.44 -10.82 0.31
N ALA A 49 -7.34 -11.39 -0.89
CA ALA A 49 -6.53 -12.56 -1.18
C ALA A 49 -5.01 -12.32 -0.99
N LEU A 50 -4.50 -11.14 -1.37
CA LEU A 50 -3.10 -10.77 -1.15
C LEU A 50 -2.83 -10.55 0.34
N TRP A 51 -3.76 -9.92 1.04
CA TRP A 51 -3.67 -9.74 2.49
C TRP A 51 -3.63 -11.07 3.24
N LEU A 52 -4.58 -11.98 2.95
CA LEU A 52 -4.63 -13.31 3.53
C LEU A 52 -3.40 -14.15 3.17
N GLY A 53 -2.95 -14.07 1.91
CA GLY A 53 -1.73 -14.74 1.44
C GLY A 53 -0.50 -14.30 2.24
N LEU A 54 -0.32 -12.99 2.41
CA LEU A 54 0.81 -12.43 3.17
C LEU A 54 0.78 -12.86 4.65
N TRP A 55 -0.38 -12.81 5.30
CA TRP A 55 -0.50 -13.27 6.68
C TRP A 55 -0.25 -14.78 6.80
N SER A 56 -0.78 -15.57 5.88
CA SER A 56 -0.53 -17.01 5.87
C SER A 56 0.94 -17.35 5.68
N SER A 57 1.67 -16.59 4.85
CA SER A 57 3.10 -16.80 4.63
C SER A 57 3.94 -16.39 5.84
N ILE A 58 3.57 -15.32 6.54
CA ILE A 58 4.18 -14.92 7.82
C ILE A 58 4.00 -16.02 8.86
N VAL A 59 2.77 -16.51 9.04
CA VAL A 59 2.46 -17.57 10.03
C VAL A 59 3.18 -18.87 9.67
N ALA A 60 3.15 -19.29 8.40
CA ALA A 60 3.87 -20.47 7.95
C ALA A 60 5.39 -20.32 8.18
N GLY A 61 5.96 -19.17 7.85
CA GLY A 61 7.36 -18.86 8.12
C GLY A 61 7.71 -18.92 9.61
N ALA A 62 6.87 -18.34 10.48
CA ALA A 62 7.04 -18.38 11.93
C ALA A 62 7.02 -19.82 12.48
N LEU A 63 6.12 -20.67 11.98
CA LEU A 63 6.05 -22.08 12.35
C LEU A 63 7.30 -22.86 11.92
N VAL A 64 7.80 -22.61 10.71
CA VAL A 64 9.05 -23.20 10.23
C VAL A 64 10.22 -22.73 11.09
N GLY A 65 10.27 -21.45 11.45
CA GLY A 65 11.26 -20.89 12.37
C GLY A 65 11.23 -21.56 13.74
N LEU A 66 10.03 -21.75 14.32
CA LEU A 66 9.86 -22.45 15.59
C LEU A 66 10.32 -23.91 15.51
N LEU A 67 9.97 -24.61 14.44
CA LEU A 67 10.40 -25.98 14.21
C LEU A 67 11.94 -26.05 14.15
N PHE A 68 12.55 -25.16 13.38
CA PHE A 68 14.00 -25.07 13.25
C PHE A 68 14.68 -24.76 14.59
N ALA A 69 14.13 -23.82 15.37
CA ALA A 69 14.60 -23.53 16.73
C ALA A 69 14.59 -24.80 17.59
N ARG A 70 13.49 -25.56 17.54
CA ARG A 70 13.36 -26.78 18.33
C ARG A 70 14.36 -27.86 17.92
N LEU A 71 14.63 -28.01 16.62
CA LEU A 71 15.64 -28.95 16.11
C LEU A 71 17.07 -28.57 16.52
N LEU A 72 17.40 -27.27 16.49
CA LEU A 72 18.69 -26.78 16.95
C LEU A 72 18.84 -26.96 18.46
N PHE A 73 17.81 -26.60 19.23
CA PHE A 73 17.83 -26.70 20.68
C PHE A 73 17.90 -28.15 21.18
N SER A 74 17.29 -29.10 20.45
CA SER A 74 17.42 -30.53 20.75
C SER A 74 18.76 -31.14 20.32
N GLY A 75 19.66 -30.35 19.70
CA GLY A 75 20.93 -30.83 19.16
C GLY A 75 20.80 -31.78 17.97
N ALA A 76 19.61 -31.87 17.35
CA ALA A 76 19.40 -32.71 16.18
C ALA A 76 20.11 -32.14 14.95
N ILE A 77 20.26 -30.82 14.91
CA ILE A 77 21.04 -30.09 13.92
C ILE A 77 21.99 -29.19 14.70
N ALA A 78 23.30 -29.33 14.49
CA ALA A 78 24.31 -28.48 15.11
C ALA A 78 25.26 -27.97 14.02
N PRO A 79 24.94 -26.83 13.38
CA PRO A 79 25.83 -26.22 12.40
C PRO A 79 27.08 -25.70 13.11
N THR A 80 28.26 -26.06 12.61
CA THR A 80 29.54 -25.56 13.11
C THR A 80 29.66 -24.05 12.87
N GLY A 81 30.18 -23.28 13.84
CA GLY A 81 30.39 -21.83 13.74
C GLY A 81 29.18 -20.97 14.13
N TRP A 82 28.15 -21.56 14.74
CA TRP A 82 26.96 -20.85 15.22
C TRP A 82 26.96 -20.66 16.75
N GLU A 83 28.13 -20.75 17.40
CA GLU A 83 28.24 -20.75 18.86
C GLU A 83 27.63 -19.49 19.50
N ALA A 84 27.70 -18.35 18.82
CA ALA A 84 27.12 -17.08 19.27
C ALA A 84 25.59 -17.08 19.34
N ILE A 85 24.90 -17.93 18.59
CA ILE A 85 23.44 -18.03 18.62
C ILE A 85 23.01 -18.93 19.78
N PHE A 86 23.80 -19.96 20.10
CA PHE A 86 23.55 -20.85 21.24
C PHE A 86 23.88 -20.23 22.60
N SER A 87 24.56 -19.08 22.64
CA SER A 87 24.80 -18.34 23.89
C SER A 87 23.59 -17.51 24.34
N LEU A 88 22.56 -17.39 23.50
CA LEU A 88 21.30 -16.74 23.84
C LEU A 88 20.50 -17.60 24.83
N GLY A 89 19.78 -16.95 25.75
CA GLY A 89 18.84 -17.62 26.62
C GLY A 89 17.74 -18.38 25.83
N PRO A 90 17.09 -19.39 26.42
CA PRO A 90 16.15 -20.25 25.70
C PRO A 90 15.01 -19.47 25.03
N VAL A 91 14.50 -18.43 25.71
CA VAL A 91 13.40 -17.60 25.19
C VAL A 91 13.86 -16.75 24.01
N THR A 92 15.00 -16.06 24.13
CA THR A 92 15.53 -15.20 23.06
C THR A 92 15.96 -16.01 21.84
N PHE A 93 16.46 -17.23 22.04
CA PHE A 93 16.77 -18.16 20.96
C PHE A 93 15.53 -18.52 20.12
N HIS A 94 14.43 -18.93 20.76
CA HIS A 94 13.21 -19.28 20.04
C HIS A 94 12.58 -18.04 19.39
N ALA A 95 12.56 -16.91 20.09
CA ALA A 95 12.04 -15.66 19.55
C ALA A 95 12.81 -15.22 18.29
N PHE A 96 14.14 -15.32 18.30
CA PHE A 96 14.98 -15.02 17.14
C PHE A 96 14.57 -15.85 15.91
N TRP A 97 14.46 -17.17 16.08
CA TRP A 97 14.11 -18.07 14.96
C TRP A 97 12.67 -17.91 14.48
N ILE A 98 11.72 -17.63 15.37
CA ILE A 98 10.33 -17.31 15.00
C ILE A 98 10.30 -16.03 14.14
N LEU A 99 10.98 -14.96 14.58
CA LEU A 99 11.03 -13.70 13.85
C LEU A 99 11.76 -13.85 12.51
N PHE A 100 12.88 -14.57 12.50
CA PHE A 100 13.62 -14.88 11.28
C PHE A 100 12.75 -15.66 10.29
N GLY A 101 12.05 -16.68 10.76
CA GLY A 101 11.11 -17.47 9.96
C GLY A 101 9.96 -16.63 9.42
N ALA A 102 9.36 -15.78 10.25
CA ALA A 102 8.31 -14.85 9.84
C ALA A 102 8.78 -13.89 8.74
N ALA A 103 9.98 -13.31 8.89
CA ALA A 103 10.58 -12.43 7.90
C ALA A 103 10.86 -13.16 6.58
N ALA A 104 11.42 -14.37 6.64
CA ALA A 104 11.65 -15.21 5.46
C ALA A 104 10.32 -15.57 4.76
N GLY A 105 9.29 -15.92 5.53
CA GLY A 105 7.95 -16.21 5.01
C GLY A 105 7.29 -14.99 4.35
N LEU A 106 7.51 -13.79 4.89
CA LEU A 106 7.06 -12.55 4.27
C LEU A 106 7.78 -12.31 2.93
N LEU A 107 9.10 -12.47 2.89
CA LEU A 107 9.87 -12.30 1.64
C LEU A 107 9.44 -13.32 0.58
N LEU A 108 9.33 -14.60 0.94
CA LEU A 108 8.93 -15.65 0.01
C LEU A 108 7.48 -15.45 -0.47
N GLY A 109 6.58 -15.10 0.46
CA GLY A 109 5.19 -14.77 0.16
C GLY A 109 5.09 -13.58 -0.79
N GLY A 110 5.78 -12.49 -0.49
CA GLY A 110 5.85 -11.29 -1.35
C GLY A 110 6.37 -11.60 -2.75
N VAL A 111 7.48 -12.34 -2.86
CA VAL A 111 8.02 -12.77 -4.17
C VAL A 111 7.02 -13.64 -4.92
N SER A 112 6.38 -14.60 -4.24
CA SER A 112 5.39 -15.47 -4.87
C SER A 112 4.18 -14.70 -5.40
N THR A 113 3.71 -13.68 -4.66
CA THR A 113 2.60 -12.82 -5.11
C THR A 113 2.99 -11.96 -6.31
N LEU A 114 4.22 -11.46 -6.37
CA LEU A 114 4.73 -10.72 -7.53
C LEU A 114 4.84 -11.61 -8.78
N LEU A 115 5.25 -12.87 -8.61
CA LEU A 115 5.32 -13.84 -9.71
C LEU A 115 3.93 -14.32 -10.17
N ALA A 116 2.97 -14.39 -9.26
CA ALA A 116 1.60 -14.83 -9.56
C ALA A 116 0.73 -13.73 -10.19
N THR A 117 1.14 -12.46 -10.09
CA THR A 117 0.39 -11.36 -10.71
C THR A 117 0.68 -11.36 -12.22
N PRO A 118 -0.31 -11.63 -13.09
CA PRO A 118 -0.09 -11.62 -14.52
C PRO A 118 0.40 -10.24 -14.97
N ARG A 119 1.48 -10.23 -15.76
CA ARG A 119 2.00 -9.03 -16.40
C ARG A 119 0.87 -8.47 -17.27
N GLN A 120 0.26 -7.36 -16.86
CA GLN A 120 -0.64 -6.62 -17.74
C GLN A 120 0.23 -6.07 -18.88
N GLU A 121 0.26 -6.78 -20.01
CA GLU A 121 0.76 -6.25 -21.26
C GLU A 121 -0.16 -5.10 -21.68
N THR A 122 0.31 -3.88 -21.46
CA THR A 122 -0.22 -2.65 -22.07
C THR A 122 0.48 -2.40 -23.39
#